data_AF-D0LYH9-F1
#
_entry.id   AF-D0LYH9-F1
#
_cell.length_a   1.000
_cell.length_b   1.000
_cell.length_c   1.000
_cell.angle_alpha   90.00
_cell.angle_beta   90.00
_cell.angle_gamma   90.00
#
_symmetry.space_group_name_H-M   'P 1'
#
loop_
_entity.id
_entity.type
_entity.pdbx_description
1 polymer ?
#
loop_
_entity_poly.entity_id
_entity_poly.type
_entity_poly.pdbx_seq_one_letter_code
_entity_poly.pdbx_strand_id
1 'polypeptide(L)'
;MQEHFVIVHRSSDPIQTDMLGALLRENGIAARVMGTRHGAAIGVGQNILQVHISVPQSQAGAATDFLEAFFEEDGAELIEQYIQHSDFAGDEDDDEARERAARWGDEDEDEDEADAPSRAAPAGSHNATAALASLLFLGGAHFYTRRPITGAMLALGQLAALLLALTTCLPRASAHTPTWLIALSPLLLMDLVGGQLAARARRRGEVLSRMRQGVLGAVFLAAAGVLLALATAALPGFEDERALSGATPAPCAAL
;
A
#
# COMPACT_ATOMS: atom_id res chain seq x y z
N MET A 1 -30.99 25.37 2.38
CA MET A 1 -30.68 24.76 1.07
C MET A 1 -29.24 24.29 1.11
N GLN A 2 -28.95 23.06 0.68
CA GLN A 2 -27.57 22.60 0.56
C GLN A 2 -27.00 23.17 -0.74
N GLU A 3 -25.86 23.85 -0.64
CA GLU A 3 -25.18 24.44 -1.80
C GLU A 3 -24.50 23.33 -2.61
N HIS A 4 -24.75 23.29 -3.91
CA HIS A 4 -24.26 22.24 -4.81
C HIS A 4 -22.82 22.56 -5.24
N PHE A 5 -21.89 21.61 -5.06
CA PHE A 5 -20.49 21.76 -5.46
C PHE A 5 -20.25 21.10 -6.82
N VAL A 6 -19.50 21.79 -7.69
CA VAL A 6 -19.12 21.29 -9.02
C VAL A 6 -17.61 21.23 -9.14
N ILE A 7 -17.11 20.27 -9.92
CA ILE A 7 -15.68 20.06 -10.14
C ILE A 7 -15.22 21.00 -11.25
N VAL A 8 -14.21 21.84 -10.97
CA VAL A 8 -13.66 22.80 -11.94
C VAL A 8 -12.29 22.41 -12.47
N HIS A 9 -11.53 21.59 -11.73
CA HIS A 9 -10.21 21.13 -12.15
C HIS A 9 -9.91 19.73 -11.63
N ARG A 10 -9.17 18.93 -12.41
CA ARG A 10 -8.69 17.59 -12.03
C ARG A 10 -7.21 17.48 -12.37
N SER A 11 -6.40 17.01 -11.42
CA SER A 11 -4.99 16.72 -11.63
C SER A 11 -4.59 15.44 -10.89
N SER A 12 -3.55 14.78 -11.38
CA SER A 12 -2.88 13.67 -10.68
C SER A 12 -1.86 14.16 -9.66
N ASP A 13 -1.48 15.45 -9.72
CA ASP A 13 -0.54 16.05 -8.78
C ASP A 13 -1.30 16.67 -7.58
N PRO A 14 -1.18 16.10 -6.37
CA PRO A 14 -1.82 16.65 -5.18
C PRO A 14 -1.26 18.00 -4.77
N ILE A 15 0.03 18.27 -5.03
CA ILE A 15 0.69 19.54 -4.67
C ILE A 15 0.12 20.65 -5.54
N GLN A 16 0.12 20.45 -6.86
CA GLN A 16 -0.50 21.38 -7.80
C GLN A 16 -1.97 21.65 -7.43
N THR A 17 -2.73 20.60 -7.12
CA THR A 17 -4.16 20.75 -6.78
C THR A 17 -4.38 21.53 -5.48
N ASP A 18 -3.55 21.30 -4.46
CA ASP A 18 -3.61 22.04 -3.19
C ASP A 18 -3.19 23.51 -3.38
N MET A 19 -2.17 23.78 -4.19
CA MET A 19 -1.73 25.14 -4.55
C MET A 19 -2.85 25.91 -5.26
N LEU A 20 -3.43 25.35 -6.33
CA LEU A 20 -4.54 25.96 -7.06
C LEU A 20 -5.77 26.15 -6.15
N GLY A 21 -6.04 25.21 -5.25
CA GLY A 21 -7.11 25.33 -4.26
C GLY A 21 -6.86 26.43 -3.22
N ALA A 22 -5.60 26.72 -2.88
CA ALA A 22 -5.23 27.86 -2.04
C ALA A 22 -5.42 29.20 -2.78
N LEU A 23 -4.90 29.30 -4.01
CA LEU A 23 -5.04 30.51 -4.84
C LEU A 23 -6.51 30.92 -5.07
N LEU A 24 -7.39 29.95 -5.34
CA LEU A 24 -8.82 30.23 -5.46
C LEU A 24 -9.41 30.81 -4.17
N ARG A 25 -9.02 30.28 -3.01
CA ARG A 25 -9.51 30.76 -1.70
C ARG A 25 -8.99 32.16 -1.37
N GLU A 26 -7.75 32.47 -1.73
CA GLU A 26 -7.17 33.81 -1.60
C GLU A 26 -7.93 34.85 -2.45
N ASN A 27 -8.48 34.42 -3.59
CA ASN A 27 -9.33 35.24 -4.46
C ASN A 27 -10.82 35.23 -4.07
N GLY A 28 -11.16 34.76 -2.86
CA GLY A 28 -12.52 34.76 -2.35
C GLY A 28 -13.44 33.68 -2.94
N ILE A 29 -12.89 32.72 -3.69
CA ILE A 29 -13.63 31.59 -4.24
C ILE A 29 -13.55 30.42 -3.26
N ALA A 30 -14.71 29.91 -2.84
CA ALA A 30 -14.81 28.83 -1.86
C ALA A 30 -14.41 27.48 -2.48
N ALA A 31 -13.11 27.20 -2.57
CA ALA A 31 -12.59 25.96 -3.13
C ALA A 31 -12.40 24.86 -2.06
N ARG A 32 -12.73 23.62 -2.45
CA ARG A 32 -12.48 22.39 -1.69
C ARG A 32 -11.69 21.42 -2.55
N VAL A 33 -10.51 21.04 -2.06
CA VAL A 33 -9.70 20.00 -2.68
C VAL A 33 -10.17 18.63 -2.17
N MET A 34 -10.58 17.78 -3.10
CA MET A 34 -11.17 16.48 -2.85
C MET A 34 -10.36 15.41 -3.58
N GLY A 35 -10.16 14.26 -2.93
CA GLY A 35 -9.37 13.15 -3.46
C GLY A 35 -8.31 12.66 -2.47
N THR A 36 -7.57 11.62 -2.86
CA THR A 36 -6.51 11.06 -2.03
C THR A 36 -5.22 11.85 -2.18
N ARG A 37 -4.97 12.79 -1.26
CA ARG A 37 -3.69 13.53 -1.13
C ARG A 37 -2.45 12.63 -0.99
N HIS A 38 -2.67 11.33 -0.72
CA HIS A 38 -1.63 10.36 -0.44
C HIS A 38 -1.69 9.16 -1.39
N GLY A 39 -1.89 9.40 -2.70
CA GLY A 39 -1.85 8.31 -3.70
C GLY A 39 -0.57 7.48 -3.61
N ALA A 40 0.57 8.14 -3.40
CA ALA A 40 1.86 7.47 -3.14
C ALA A 40 1.86 6.58 -1.89
N ALA A 41 1.06 6.90 -0.86
CA ALA A 41 1.00 6.13 0.38
C ALA A 41 0.13 4.87 0.30
N ILE A 42 -0.59 4.64 -0.81
CA ILE A 42 -1.44 3.46 -1.03
C ILE A 42 -0.73 2.43 -1.91
N GLY A 43 0.45 2.73 -2.48
CA GLY A 43 1.20 1.81 -3.34
C GLY A 43 0.49 1.44 -4.65
N VAL A 44 -0.72 1.95 -4.87
CA VAL A 44 -1.42 1.98 -6.16
C VAL A 44 -0.92 3.24 -6.85
N GLY A 45 -0.32 3.08 -8.04
CA GLY A 45 0.35 4.18 -8.74
C GLY A 45 -0.46 5.47 -8.76
N GLN A 46 0.22 6.61 -8.59
CA GLN A 46 -0.37 7.96 -8.54
C GLN A 46 -1.28 8.28 -9.74
N ASN A 47 -1.15 7.54 -10.84
CA ASN A 47 -1.96 7.69 -12.04
C ASN A 47 -3.40 7.16 -11.93
N ILE A 48 -3.76 6.41 -10.89
CA ILE A 48 -5.11 5.79 -10.78
C ILE A 48 -6.08 6.68 -10.00
N LEU A 49 -5.58 7.53 -9.09
CA LEU A 49 -6.43 8.34 -8.21
C LEU A 49 -6.25 9.82 -8.50
N GLN A 50 -7.22 10.41 -9.19
CA GLN A 50 -7.26 11.85 -9.48
C GLN A 50 -7.70 12.66 -8.26
N VAL A 51 -6.98 13.75 -7.99
CA VAL A 51 -7.39 14.80 -7.06
C VAL A 51 -8.12 15.89 -7.86
N HIS A 52 -9.15 16.50 -7.26
CA HIS A 52 -9.96 17.48 -7.96
C HIS A 52 -10.36 18.64 -7.05
N ILE A 53 -10.54 19.79 -7.66
CA ILE A 53 -10.99 21.02 -6.99
C ILE A 53 -12.49 21.17 -7.26
N SER A 54 -13.24 21.34 -6.19
CA SER A 54 -14.68 21.56 -6.23
C SER A 54 -15.04 22.92 -5.62
N VAL A 55 -15.94 23.65 -6.26
CA VAL A 55 -16.42 24.99 -5.85
C VAL A 55 -17.96 25.02 -5.86
N PRO A 56 -18.62 25.93 -5.14
CA PRO A 56 -20.05 26.16 -5.29
C PRO A 56 -20.44 26.41 -6.74
N GLN A 57 -21.58 25.88 -7.17
CA GLN A 57 -22.08 26.06 -8.55
C GLN A 57 -22.24 27.53 -8.94
N SER A 58 -22.56 28.39 -7.97
CA SER A 58 -22.66 29.85 -8.13
C SER A 58 -21.33 30.52 -8.48
N GLN A 59 -20.19 29.88 -8.15
CA GLN A 59 -18.83 30.41 -8.36
C GLN A 59 -18.06 29.66 -9.46
N ALA A 60 -18.68 28.69 -10.11
CA ALA A 60 -18.02 27.82 -11.09
C ALA A 60 -17.40 28.58 -12.25
N GLY A 61 -18.13 29.54 -12.83
CA GLY A 61 -17.64 30.37 -13.94
C GLY A 61 -16.40 31.18 -13.54
N ALA A 62 -16.49 31.96 -12.47
CA ALA A 62 -15.37 32.77 -11.97
C ALA A 62 -14.14 31.91 -11.63
N ALA A 63 -14.33 30.70 -11.09
CA ALA A 63 -13.24 29.78 -10.80
C ALA A 63 -12.58 29.23 -12.08
N THR A 64 -13.37 28.90 -13.10
CA THR A 64 -12.85 28.44 -14.40
C THR A 64 -12.09 29.56 -15.10
N ASP A 65 -12.66 30.76 -15.18
CA ASP A 65 -12.04 31.91 -15.82
C ASP A 65 -10.71 32.28 -15.13
N PHE A 66 -10.67 32.25 -13.79
CA PHE A 66 -9.45 32.48 -13.02
C PHE A 66 -8.36 31.45 -13.32
N LEU A 67 -8.72 30.16 -13.33
CA LEU A 67 -7.76 29.10 -13.61
C LEU A 67 -7.25 29.16 -15.06
N GLU A 68 -8.11 29.47 -16.02
CA GLU A 68 -7.73 29.64 -17.43
C GLU A 68 -6.75 30.81 -17.60
N ALA A 69 -7.07 31.97 -17.03
CA ALA A 69 -6.16 33.12 -17.04
C ALA A 69 -4.81 32.81 -16.38
N PHE A 70 -4.83 32.11 -15.23
CA PHE A 70 -3.59 31.67 -14.56
C PHE A 70 -2.76 30.74 -15.44
N PHE A 71 -3.37 29.81 -16.17
CA PHE A 71 -2.63 28.91 -17.07
C PHE A 71 -2.16 29.61 -18.36
N GLU A 72 -2.88 30.63 -18.83
CA GLU A 72 -2.49 31.42 -20.02
C GLU A 72 -1.36 32.41 -19.72
N GLU A 73 -1.41 33.10 -18.58
CA GLU A 73 -0.41 34.12 -18.20
C GLU A 73 0.85 33.49 -17.59
N ASP A 74 0.70 32.55 -16.65
CA ASP A 74 1.82 32.02 -15.85
C ASP A 74 2.28 30.62 -16.29
N GLY A 75 1.47 29.89 -17.05
CA GLY A 75 1.69 28.45 -17.30
C GLY A 75 3.00 28.12 -18.03
N ALA A 76 3.55 29.05 -18.82
CA ALA A 76 4.83 28.85 -19.48
C ALA A 76 6.01 29.29 -18.61
N GLU A 77 5.97 30.50 -18.04
CA GLU A 77 7.10 31.10 -17.31
C GLU A 77 7.34 30.45 -15.93
N LEU A 78 6.29 30.16 -15.16
CA LEU A 78 6.42 29.61 -13.81
C LEU A 78 6.87 28.14 -13.83
N ILE A 79 6.46 27.37 -14.85
CA ILE A 79 6.93 25.98 -15.04
C ILE A 79 8.41 25.99 -15.42
N GLU A 80 8.85 26.90 -16.30
CA GLU A 80 10.26 27.03 -16.67
C GLU A 80 11.13 27.47 -15.48
N GLN A 81 10.64 28.41 -14.67
CA GLN A 81 11.33 28.87 -13.46
C GLN A 81 11.42 27.79 -12.37
N TYR A 82 10.34 27.02 -12.15
CA TYR A 82 10.35 25.95 -11.15
C TYR A 82 11.20 24.76 -11.58
N ILE A 83 11.20 24.40 -12.87
CA ILE A 83 12.10 23.37 -13.42
C ILE A 83 13.56 23.81 -13.28
N GLN A 84 13.89 25.07 -13.64
CA GLN A 84 15.24 25.61 -13.49
C GLN A 84 15.73 25.70 -12.05
N HIS A 85 14.82 25.82 -11.06
CA HIS A 85 15.19 25.80 -9.64
C HIS A 85 15.15 24.41 -9.00
N SER A 86 14.50 23.41 -9.63
CA SER A 86 14.45 22.04 -9.11
C SER A 86 15.71 21.20 -9.40
N ASP A 87 16.57 21.64 -10.32
CA ASP A 87 17.91 21.06 -10.53
C ASP A 87 18.93 21.49 -9.45
N PHE A 88 18.54 22.33 -8.49
CA PHE A 88 19.36 22.74 -7.34
C PHE A 88 19.14 21.85 -6.10
N ALA A 89 18.96 20.54 -6.30
CA ALA A 89 18.94 19.53 -5.25
C ALA A 89 20.15 18.59 -5.37
N GLY A 90 21.31 19.14 -5.69
CA GLY A 90 22.59 18.44 -5.72
C GLY A 90 23.66 19.22 -4.97
N ASP A 91 24.12 18.64 -3.86
CA ASP A 91 25.36 18.97 -3.13
C ASP A 91 25.41 20.20 -2.20
N GLU A 92 24.29 20.65 -1.60
CA GLU A 92 24.40 21.47 -0.38
C GLU A 92 24.68 20.58 0.85
N ASP A 93 25.97 20.38 1.09
CA ASP A 93 26.65 20.13 2.38
C ASP A 93 25.83 19.42 3.46
N ASP A 94 25.91 18.08 3.44
CA ASP A 94 25.50 17.13 4.50
C ASP A 94 26.06 17.52 5.90
N ASP A 95 27.09 18.37 5.93
CA ASP A 95 27.74 18.86 7.14
C ASP A 95 26.94 19.97 7.84
N GLU A 96 26.27 20.88 7.13
CA GLU A 96 25.42 21.90 7.76
C GLU A 96 24.17 21.29 8.40
N ALA A 97 23.57 20.29 7.76
CA ALA A 97 22.44 19.56 8.32
C ALA A 97 22.82 18.80 9.59
N ARG A 98 24.03 18.21 9.63
CA ARG A 98 24.59 17.58 10.83
C ARG A 98 24.87 18.59 11.94
N GLU A 99 25.46 19.74 11.63
CA GLU A 99 25.81 20.75 12.62
C GLU A 99 24.55 21.40 13.23
N ARG A 100 23.50 21.59 12.42
CA ARG A 100 22.19 22.08 12.86
C ARG A 100 21.46 21.05 13.74
N ALA A 101 21.61 19.75 13.47
CA ALA A 101 21.08 18.69 14.33
C ALA A 101 21.84 18.56 15.67
N ALA A 102 23.16 18.77 15.67
CA ALA A 102 23.98 18.73 16.87
C ALA A 102 23.71 19.92 17.82
N ARG A 103 23.43 21.11 17.28
CA ARG A 103 23.13 22.31 18.08
C ARG A 103 21.82 22.23 18.87
N TRP A 104 20.86 21.40 18.45
CA TRP A 104 19.52 21.31 19.06
C TRP A 104 19.36 20.07 19.97
N GLY A 105 20.45 19.34 20.25
CA GLY A 105 20.40 18.07 20.97
C GLY A 105 20.60 18.13 22.47
N ASP A 106 20.83 19.31 23.08
CA ASP A 106 21.39 19.39 24.44
C ASP A 106 20.69 20.40 25.38
N GLU A 107 19.55 20.96 25.00
CA GLU A 107 18.80 21.86 25.88
C GLU A 107 17.39 21.30 26.17
N ASP A 108 17.14 21.07 27.46
CA ASP A 108 15.86 20.83 28.12
C ASP A 108 15.44 19.35 28.36
N GLU A 109 16.24 18.64 29.17
CA GLU A 109 15.74 17.59 30.07
C GLU A 109 15.26 18.21 31.40
N ASP A 110 14.24 19.05 31.38
CA ASP A 110 13.54 19.49 32.61
C ASP A 110 12.05 19.14 32.51
N GLU A 111 11.76 17.95 33.04
CA GLU A 111 10.61 17.60 33.88
C GLU A 111 9.40 18.57 33.84
N ASP A 112 8.47 18.39 32.89
CA ASP A 112 7.03 18.65 33.06
C ASP A 112 6.22 18.14 31.84
N GLU A 113 6.49 16.90 31.41
CA GLU A 113 5.81 16.26 30.28
C GLU A 113 4.45 15.65 30.70
N ALA A 114 3.60 16.48 31.31
CA ALA A 114 2.17 16.21 31.48
C ALA A 114 1.39 17.11 30.52
N ASP A 115 0.78 16.50 29.50
CA ASP A 115 -0.15 17.11 28.53
C ASP A 115 0.42 17.90 27.35
N ALA A 116 1.63 17.58 26.87
CA ALA A 116 1.98 17.93 25.49
C ALA A 116 1.09 17.11 24.52
N PRO A 117 0.23 17.72 23.68
CA PRO A 117 -0.55 16.98 22.70
C PRO A 117 0.43 16.30 21.76
N SER A 118 0.50 14.97 21.87
CA SER A 118 1.33 14.07 21.07
C SER A 118 1.49 14.64 19.66
N ARG A 119 2.67 15.21 19.37
CA ARG A 119 3.04 15.69 18.03
C ARG A 119 2.77 14.52 17.09
N ALA A 120 1.69 14.63 16.32
CA ALA A 120 1.21 13.55 15.47
C ALA A 120 2.33 13.20 14.50
N ALA A 121 3.05 12.11 14.80
CA ALA A 121 4.12 11.61 13.95
C ALA A 121 3.61 11.54 12.50
N PRO A 122 4.41 11.97 11.51
CA PRO A 122 3.97 12.13 10.13
C PRO A 122 3.30 10.84 9.67
N ALA A 123 2.00 10.95 9.39
CA ALA A 123 1.11 9.83 9.10
C ALA A 123 1.56 8.97 7.89
N GLY A 124 2.58 9.36 7.13
CA GLY A 124 3.05 8.67 5.93
C GLY A 124 3.96 7.46 6.18
N SER A 125 4.92 7.53 7.10
CA SER A 125 6.03 6.56 7.17
C SER A 125 5.58 5.13 7.52
N HIS A 126 4.55 5.01 8.36
CA HIS A 126 4.11 3.72 8.91
C HIS A 126 3.49 2.75 7.88
N ASN A 127 2.97 3.24 6.75
CA ASN A 127 2.33 2.36 5.76
C ASN A 127 3.36 1.66 4.86
N ALA A 128 4.39 2.38 4.43
CA ALA A 128 5.48 1.81 3.63
C ALA A 128 6.27 0.78 4.44
N THR A 129 6.53 1.08 5.73
CA THR A 129 7.20 0.12 6.63
C THR A 129 6.38 -1.14 6.86
N ALA A 130 5.04 -1.03 6.92
CA ALA A 130 4.18 -2.21 7.08
C ALA A 130 4.18 -3.10 5.82
N ALA A 131 4.15 -2.50 4.63
CA ALA A 131 4.25 -3.24 3.36
C ALA A 131 5.64 -3.89 3.19
N LEU A 132 6.70 -3.16 3.51
CA LEU A 132 8.06 -3.71 3.50
C LEU A 132 8.20 -4.85 4.52
N ALA A 133 7.59 -4.73 5.71
CA ALA A 133 7.59 -5.79 6.71
C ALA A 133 6.92 -7.07 6.22
N SER A 134 5.81 -7.01 5.47
CA SER A 134 5.20 -8.21 4.86
C SER A 134 6.06 -8.88 3.79
N LEU A 135 6.94 -8.13 3.12
CA LEU A 135 7.85 -8.70 2.11
C LEU A 135 9.09 -9.32 2.76
N LEU A 136 9.60 -8.72 3.82
CA LEU A 136 10.82 -9.17 4.51
C LEU A 136 10.57 -10.28 5.53
N PHE A 137 9.40 -10.30 6.16
CA PHE A 137 9.08 -11.22 7.25
C PHE A 137 7.75 -11.93 7.02
N LEU A 138 7.73 -13.24 7.32
CA LEU A 138 6.52 -14.03 7.29
C LEU A 138 5.50 -13.49 8.32
N GLY A 139 4.35 -13.00 7.86
CA GLY A 139 3.35 -12.36 8.71
C GLY A 139 3.73 -10.96 9.21
N GLY A 140 4.76 -10.33 8.63
CA GLY A 140 5.42 -9.14 9.17
C GLY A 140 4.51 -7.92 9.34
N ALA A 141 3.57 -7.71 8.43
CA ALA A 141 2.66 -6.57 8.50
C ALA A 141 1.70 -6.64 9.71
N HIS A 142 1.33 -7.85 10.14
CA HIS A 142 0.48 -8.05 11.32
C HIS A 142 1.26 -7.91 12.63
N PHE A 143 2.53 -8.32 12.68
CA PHE A 143 3.40 -8.06 13.84
C PHE A 143 3.63 -6.56 14.04
N TYR A 144 3.89 -5.83 12.95
CA TYR A 144 4.04 -4.38 12.97
C TYR A 144 2.81 -3.66 13.56
N THR A 145 1.61 -4.17 13.28
CA THR A 145 0.34 -3.60 13.74
C THR A 145 -0.11 -4.12 15.11
N ARG A 146 0.76 -4.81 15.86
CA ARG A 146 0.48 -5.40 17.18
C ARG A 146 -0.67 -6.41 17.17
N ARG A 147 -0.78 -7.20 16.09
CA ARG A 147 -1.73 -8.33 15.99
C ARG A 147 -0.97 -9.67 15.95
N PRO A 148 -0.32 -10.07 17.06
CA PRO A 148 0.64 -11.17 17.05
C PRO A 148 -0.01 -12.53 16.71
N ILE A 149 -1.27 -12.74 17.07
CA ILE A 149 -1.95 -14.02 16.83
C ILE A 149 -2.23 -14.20 15.34
N THR A 150 -2.82 -13.19 14.67
CA THR A 150 -3.07 -13.24 13.23
C THR A 150 -1.76 -13.36 12.45
N GLY A 151 -0.73 -12.60 12.85
CA GLY A 151 0.61 -12.68 12.24
C GLY A 151 1.23 -14.08 12.36
N ALA A 152 1.18 -14.69 13.55
CA ALA A 152 1.70 -16.04 13.76
C ALA A 152 0.98 -17.10 12.90
N MET A 153 -0.35 -17.00 12.76
CA MET A 153 -1.11 -17.93 11.91
C MET A 153 -0.74 -17.80 10.43
N LEU A 154 -0.64 -16.56 9.93
CA LEU A 154 -0.20 -16.32 8.55
C LEU A 154 1.24 -16.79 8.32
N ALA A 155 2.14 -16.54 9.27
CA ALA A 155 3.53 -16.99 9.20
C ALA A 155 3.64 -18.52 9.13
N LEU A 156 2.84 -19.24 9.93
CA LEU A 156 2.77 -20.71 9.87
C LEU A 156 2.25 -21.20 8.51
N GLY A 157 1.22 -20.55 7.97
CA GLY A 157 0.70 -20.88 6.64
C GLY A 157 1.73 -20.66 5.54
N GLN A 158 2.43 -19.53 5.56
CA GLN A 158 3.48 -19.22 4.58
C GLN A 158 4.68 -20.18 4.72
N LEU A 159 5.08 -20.51 5.95
CA LEU A 159 6.12 -21.51 6.21
C LEU A 159 5.72 -22.89 5.65
N ALA A 160 4.47 -23.31 5.85
CA ALA A 160 3.96 -24.57 5.29
C ALA A 160 3.99 -24.56 3.74
N ALA A 161 3.61 -23.45 3.10
CA ALA A 161 3.70 -23.30 1.65
C ALA A 161 5.15 -23.33 1.14
N LEU A 162 6.10 -22.76 1.88
CA LEU A 162 7.53 -22.82 1.54
C LEU A 162 8.11 -24.23 1.74
N LEU A 163 7.72 -24.95 2.79
CA LEU A 163 8.09 -26.36 2.97
C LEU A 163 7.53 -27.23 1.83
N LEU A 164 6.31 -26.93 1.36
CA LEU A 164 5.75 -27.56 0.15
C LEU A 164 6.60 -27.24 -1.09
N ALA A 165 7.09 -26.00 -1.24
CA ALA A 165 8.02 -25.65 -2.31
C ALA A 165 9.32 -26.47 -2.24
N LEU A 166 9.92 -26.61 -1.06
CA LEU A 166 11.16 -27.39 -0.89
C LEU A 166 10.99 -28.86 -1.21
N THR A 167 9.85 -29.45 -0.85
CA THR A 167 9.55 -30.87 -1.14
C THR A 167 9.20 -31.12 -2.61
N THR A 168 8.65 -30.13 -3.30
CA THR A 168 8.24 -30.24 -4.72
C THR A 168 9.32 -29.78 -5.71
N CYS A 169 10.25 -28.90 -5.30
CA CYS A 169 11.37 -28.42 -6.13
C CYS A 169 12.55 -29.40 -6.18
N LEU A 170 12.49 -30.55 -5.50
CA LEU A 170 13.52 -31.58 -5.62
C LEU A 170 13.55 -32.13 -7.06
N PRO A 171 14.74 -32.31 -7.66
CA PRO A 171 14.96 -32.46 -9.12
C PRO A 171 14.38 -33.72 -9.79
N ARG A 172 13.52 -34.49 -9.11
CA ARG A 172 12.82 -35.64 -9.68
C ARG A 172 11.37 -35.36 -10.12
N ALA A 173 10.86 -34.16 -9.89
CA ALA A 173 9.48 -33.79 -10.20
C ALA A 173 9.39 -32.83 -11.40
N SER A 174 9.70 -33.32 -12.61
CA SER A 174 9.75 -32.49 -13.82
C SER A 174 8.39 -32.11 -14.43
N ALA A 175 7.26 -32.31 -13.74
CA ALA A 175 5.93 -32.05 -14.31
C ALA A 175 4.91 -31.46 -13.34
N HIS A 176 5.25 -31.19 -12.08
CA HIS A 176 4.26 -30.67 -11.14
C HIS A 176 4.12 -29.16 -11.32
N THR A 177 2.89 -28.71 -11.61
CA THR A 177 2.49 -27.32 -11.48
C THR A 177 2.97 -26.78 -10.14
N PRO A 178 3.51 -25.55 -10.05
CA PRO A 178 4.02 -24.99 -8.80
C PRO A 178 2.87 -24.69 -7.83
N THR A 179 2.30 -25.74 -7.23
CA THR A 179 1.21 -25.67 -6.24
C THR A 179 1.60 -24.83 -5.03
N TRP A 180 2.90 -24.76 -4.72
CA TRP A 180 3.43 -23.88 -3.70
C TRP A 180 3.23 -22.39 -4.01
N LEU A 181 3.33 -21.95 -5.28
CA LEU A 181 3.03 -20.57 -5.67
C LEU A 181 1.55 -20.28 -5.43
N ILE A 182 0.68 -21.19 -5.85
CA ILE A 182 -0.77 -21.10 -5.68
C ILE A 182 -1.15 -21.02 -4.19
N ALA A 183 -0.47 -21.78 -3.33
CA ALA A 183 -0.68 -21.74 -1.88
C ALA A 183 -0.14 -20.43 -1.25
N LEU A 184 1.03 -19.97 -1.70
CA LEU A 184 1.75 -18.84 -1.11
C LEU A 184 1.15 -17.49 -1.50
N SER A 185 0.74 -17.32 -2.76
CA SER A 185 0.18 -16.05 -3.29
C SER A 185 -1.01 -15.50 -2.47
N PRO A 186 -2.07 -16.27 -2.16
CA PRO A 186 -3.19 -15.75 -1.37
C PRO A 186 -2.78 -15.41 0.06
N LEU A 187 -1.85 -16.17 0.66
CA LEU A 187 -1.35 -15.90 2.00
C LEU A 187 -0.54 -14.59 2.07
N LEU A 188 0.30 -14.32 1.06
CA LEU A 188 1.03 -13.05 0.94
C LEU A 188 0.07 -11.89 0.72
N LEU A 189 -0.93 -12.06 -0.15
CA LEU A 189 -1.94 -11.03 -0.41
C LEU A 189 -2.76 -10.72 0.85
N MET A 190 -3.17 -11.75 1.60
CA MET A 190 -3.89 -11.60 2.86
C MET A 190 -3.04 -10.92 3.95
N ASP A 191 -1.75 -11.23 4.03
CA ASP A 191 -0.84 -10.57 4.98
C ASP A 191 -0.68 -9.07 4.64
N LEU A 192 -0.44 -8.76 3.36
CA LEU A 192 -0.29 -7.39 2.89
C LEU A 192 -1.58 -6.57 3.10
N VAL A 193 -2.71 -7.04 2.55
CA VAL A 193 -3.99 -6.31 2.63
C VAL A 193 -4.49 -6.26 4.07
N GLY A 194 -4.42 -7.37 4.79
CA GLY A 194 -4.82 -7.46 6.20
C GLY A 194 -3.98 -6.55 7.09
N GLY A 195 -2.66 -6.49 6.85
CA GLY A 195 -1.74 -5.60 7.55
C GLY A 195 -2.01 -4.12 7.29
N GLN A 196 -2.32 -3.74 6.05
CA GLN A 196 -2.72 -2.36 5.73
C GLN A 196 -4.03 -1.97 6.41
N LEU A 197 -5.04 -2.84 6.38
CA LEU A 197 -6.32 -2.62 7.10
C LEU A 197 -6.10 -2.55 8.60
N ALA A 198 -5.20 -3.38 9.15
CA ALA A 198 -4.83 -3.36 10.56
C ALA A 198 -4.16 -2.05 10.97
N ALA A 199 -3.25 -1.52 10.14
CA ALA A 199 -2.61 -0.24 10.36
C ALA A 199 -3.62 0.91 10.36
N ARG A 200 -4.60 0.88 9.44
CA ARG A 200 -5.69 1.88 9.40
C ARG A 200 -6.58 1.80 10.64
N ALA A 201 -7.00 0.60 11.04
CA ALA A 201 -7.80 0.40 12.25
C ALA A 201 -7.08 0.93 13.50
N ARG A 202 -5.76 0.66 13.61
CA ARG A 202 -4.95 1.16 14.72
C ARG A 202 -4.90 2.69 14.78
N ARG A 203 -4.83 3.37 13.64
CA ARG A 203 -4.91 4.85 13.58
C ARG A 203 -6.25 5.39 14.06
N ARG A 204 -7.33 4.60 13.95
CA ARG A 204 -8.65 4.92 14.51
C ARG A 204 -8.77 4.58 16.00
N GLY A 205 -7.71 4.09 16.63
CA GLY A 205 -7.74 3.60 18.02
C GLY A 205 -8.46 2.25 18.18
N GLU A 206 -8.78 1.55 17.08
CA GLU A 206 -9.44 0.25 17.14
C GLU A 206 -8.45 -0.84 17.55
N VAL A 207 -8.70 -1.46 18.70
CA VAL A 207 -7.94 -2.61 19.18
C VAL A 207 -8.82 -3.86 19.07
N LEU A 208 -8.39 -4.84 18.25
CA LEU A 208 -9.05 -6.13 18.16
C LEU A 208 -8.66 -7.02 19.34
N SER A 209 -9.67 -7.64 19.97
CA SER A 209 -9.44 -8.66 20.98
C SER A 209 -8.67 -9.86 20.42
N ARG A 210 -7.88 -10.52 21.27
CA ARG A 210 -7.07 -11.70 20.91
C ARG A 210 -7.92 -12.81 20.25
N MET A 211 -9.14 -13.03 20.76
CA MET A 211 -10.07 -14.01 20.18
C MET A 211 -10.46 -13.65 18.74
N ARG A 212 -10.81 -12.38 18.46
CA ARG A 212 -11.13 -11.93 17.09
C ARG A 212 -9.92 -12.03 16.16
N GLN A 213 -8.72 -11.78 16.65
CA GLN A 213 -7.48 -11.96 15.88
C GLN A 213 -7.28 -13.42 15.46
N GLY A 214 -7.53 -14.37 16.38
CA GLY A 214 -7.46 -15.81 16.10
C GLY A 214 -8.52 -16.27 15.09
N VAL A 215 -9.77 -15.82 15.25
CA VAL A 215 -10.84 -16.11 14.28
C VAL A 215 -10.48 -15.57 12.89
N LEU A 216 -9.99 -14.33 12.80
CA LEU A 216 -9.58 -13.74 11.52
C LEU A 216 -8.43 -14.51 10.86
N GLY A 217 -7.42 -14.89 11.66
CA GLY A 217 -6.31 -15.72 11.16
C GLY A 217 -6.77 -17.09 10.66
N ALA A 218 -7.70 -17.75 11.37
CA ALA A 218 -8.29 -19.01 10.94
C ALA A 218 -9.07 -18.88 9.63
N VAL A 219 -9.84 -17.79 9.47
CA VAL A 219 -10.58 -17.49 8.24
C VAL A 219 -9.62 -17.30 7.05
N PHE A 220 -8.50 -16.59 7.25
CA PHE A 220 -7.49 -16.42 6.19
C PHE A 220 -6.87 -17.76 5.77
N LEU A 221 -6.48 -18.60 6.73
CA LEU A 221 -5.94 -19.93 6.43
C LEU A 221 -6.96 -20.82 5.71
N ALA A 222 -8.22 -20.81 6.15
CA ALA A 222 -9.29 -21.57 5.51
C ALA A 222 -9.52 -21.09 4.07
N ALA A 223 -9.56 -19.77 3.84
CA ALA A 223 -9.72 -19.19 2.50
C ALA A 223 -8.55 -19.56 1.57
N ALA A 224 -7.31 -19.49 2.06
CA ALA A 224 -6.13 -19.94 1.30
C ALA A 224 -6.20 -21.44 0.96
N GLY A 225 -6.63 -22.27 1.91
CA GLY A 225 -6.83 -23.72 1.68
C GLY A 225 -7.90 -24.02 0.62
N VAL A 226 -9.02 -23.30 0.64
CA VAL A 226 -10.08 -23.42 -0.38
C VAL A 226 -9.56 -23.01 -1.75
N LEU A 227 -8.83 -21.89 -1.85
CA LEU A 227 -8.23 -21.45 -3.12
C LEU A 227 -7.23 -22.47 -3.67
N LEU A 228 -6.39 -23.05 -2.81
CA LEU A 228 -5.46 -24.11 -3.20
C LEU A 228 -6.20 -25.36 -3.68
N ALA A 229 -7.27 -25.78 -2.99
CA ALA A 229 -8.07 -26.93 -3.40
C ALA A 229 -8.74 -26.72 -4.76
N LEU A 230 -9.35 -25.55 -4.96
CA LEU A 230 -9.99 -25.18 -6.23
C LEU A 230 -8.98 -25.12 -7.38
N ALA A 231 -7.84 -24.48 -7.16
CA ALA A 231 -6.80 -24.38 -8.16
C ALA A 231 -6.19 -25.75 -8.49
N THR A 232 -6.02 -26.62 -7.50
CA THR A 232 -5.54 -28.00 -7.70
C THR A 232 -6.54 -28.82 -8.52
N ALA A 233 -7.84 -28.67 -8.26
CA ALA A 233 -8.91 -29.33 -9.01
C ALA A 233 -9.04 -28.81 -10.45
N ALA A 234 -8.65 -27.57 -10.71
CA ALA A 234 -8.75 -26.92 -12.02
C ALA A 234 -7.57 -27.21 -12.96
N LEU A 235 -6.49 -27.84 -12.48
CA LEU A 235 -5.30 -28.11 -13.30
C LEU A 235 -5.51 -29.37 -14.17
N PRO A 236 -5.60 -29.21 -15.50
CA PRO A 236 -5.72 -30.34 -16.42
C PRO A 236 -4.37 -31.06 -16.48
N GLY A 237 -4.29 -32.29 -15.98
CA GLY A 237 -3.05 -33.07 -16.01
C GLY A 237 -2.98 -34.26 -15.07
N PHE A 238 -3.84 -34.33 -14.04
CA PHE A 238 -3.84 -35.50 -13.13
C PHE A 238 -4.58 -36.72 -13.67
N GLU A 239 -5.48 -36.56 -14.64
CA GLU A 239 -6.29 -37.67 -15.15
C GLU A 239 -5.59 -38.47 -16.26
N ASP A 240 -4.75 -37.83 -17.09
CA ASP A 240 -4.11 -38.49 -18.24
C ASP A 240 -2.96 -39.44 -17.84
N GLU A 241 -2.21 -39.17 -16.76
CA GLU A 241 -1.14 -40.10 -16.31
C GLU A 241 -1.69 -41.43 -15.77
N ARG A 242 -2.89 -41.43 -15.18
CA ARG A 242 -3.55 -42.69 -14.75
C ARG A 242 -4.06 -43.51 -15.92
N ALA A 243 -4.48 -42.86 -17.02
CA ALA A 243 -4.87 -43.54 -18.24
C ALA A 243 -3.66 -44.22 -18.91
N LEU A 244 -2.46 -43.62 -18.81
CA LEU A 244 -1.23 -44.18 -19.36
C LEU A 244 -0.60 -45.27 -18.47
N SER A 245 -0.75 -45.22 -17.14
CA SER A 245 -0.24 -46.28 -16.24
C SER A 245 -1.06 -47.57 -16.25
N GLY A 246 -2.21 -47.59 -16.93
CA GLY A 246 -3.02 -48.80 -17.17
C GLY A 246 -2.45 -49.72 -18.26
N ALA A 247 -1.40 -49.30 -18.98
CA ALA A 247 -0.65 -50.18 -19.86
C ALA A 247 0.06 -51.26 -19.01
N THR A 248 -0.43 -52.49 -19.11
CA THR A 248 0.18 -53.66 -18.47
C THR A 248 1.66 -53.72 -18.84
N PRO A 249 2.60 -53.80 -17.88
CA PRO A 249 4.01 -53.93 -18.21
C PRO A 249 4.18 -55.18 -19.07
N ALA A 250 4.69 -55.00 -20.30
CA ALA A 250 4.99 -56.11 -21.18
C ALA A 250 5.90 -57.09 -20.42
N PRO A 251 5.59 -58.40 -20.41
CA PRO A 251 6.40 -59.36 -19.69
C PRO A 251 7.83 -59.29 -20.21
N CYS A 252 8.79 -58.98 -19.33
CA CYS A 252 10.21 -59.11 -19.62
C CYS A 252 10.47 -60.53 -20.11
N ALA A 253 10.75 -60.69 -21.39
CA ALA A 253 11.26 -61.93 -21.94
C ALA A 253 12.62 -62.19 -21.27
N ALA A 254 12.68 -63.22 -20.43
CA ALA A 254 13.93 -63.70 -19.86
C ALA A 254 14.83 -64.21 -21.00
N LEU A 255 16.03 -63.62 -21.10
CA LEU A 255 17.16 -64.13 -21.89
C LEU A 255 18.18 -64.74 -20.95
#